data_AF-A0AAV5SH86-F1
#
_entry.id   AF-A0AAV5SH86-F1
#
_cell.length_a   1.000
_cell.length_b   1.000
_cell.length_c   1.000
_cell.angle_alpha   90.00
_cell.angle_beta   90.00
_cell.angle_gamma   90.00
#
_symmetry.space_group_name_H-M   'P 1'
#
loop_
_entity.id
_entity.type
_entity.pdbx_description
1 polymer ?
#
loop_
_entity_poly.entity_id
_entity_poly.type
_entity_poly.pdbx_seq_one_letter_code
_entity_poly.pdbx_strand_id
1 'polypeptide(L)'
;LLLVSSSVSFKILVYNSRYAHSHSNFLGNIADVLVEAGHNVTSIIPIIDVDVLDAKDKSTKIYIEASEETREMRTLFAQQFASQCKAVLDQTVLLERLKNESYDVVIVEN
;
A
#
# COMPACT_ATOMS: atom_id res chain seq x y z
N LEU A 1 4.91 32.32 27.58
CA LEU A 1 4.39 31.09 28.22
C LEU A 1 4.56 29.95 27.22
N LEU A 2 5.55 29.07 27.41
CA LEU A 2 5.74 27.89 26.56
C LEU A 2 4.88 26.76 27.16
N LEU A 3 3.79 26.41 26.49
CA LEU A 3 3.00 25.23 26.83
C LEU A 3 3.80 24.01 26.36
N VAL A 4 4.49 23.34 27.28
CA VAL A 4 5.11 22.04 27.02
C VAL A 4 3.99 21.01 27.11
N SER A 5 3.41 20.64 25.96
CA SER A 5 2.56 19.45 25.89
C SER A 5 3.46 18.22 26.08
N SER A 6 3.10 17.35 27.02
CA SER A 6 3.67 16.01 27.12
C SER A 6 3.26 15.23 25.87
N SER A 7 4.14 15.14 24.86
CA SER A 7 3.90 14.27 23.70
C SER A 7 4.15 12.81 24.12
N VAL A 8 3.10 12.01 24.09
CA VAL A 8 3.20 10.57 24.34
C VAL A 8 3.74 9.92 23.07
N SER A 9 4.91 9.29 23.15
CA SER A 9 5.45 8.49 22.05
C SER A 9 4.88 7.08 22.14
N PHE A 10 4.18 6.64 21.09
CA PHE A 10 3.66 5.27 20.99
C PHE A 10 4.68 4.35 20.32
N LYS A 11 4.63 3.06 20.69
CA LYS A 11 5.30 1.99 19.97
C LYS A 11 4.31 1.37 18.99
N ILE A 12 4.54 1.58 17.70
CA ILE A 12 3.61 1.24 16.63
C ILE A 12 4.23 0.18 15.73
N LEU A 13 3.43 -0.82 15.38
CA LEU A 13 3.78 -1.84 14.41
C LEU A 13 2.96 -1.60 13.13
N VAL A 14 3.64 -1.45 12.00
CA VAL A 14 3.02 -1.36 10.68
C VAL A 14 3.25 -2.71 9.98
N TYR A 15 2.20 -3.30 9.45
CA TYR A 15 2.30 -4.54 8.68
C TYR A 15 2.18 -4.20 7.20
N ASN A 16 3.31 -4.11 6.51
CA ASN A 16 3.43 -3.63 5.14
C ASN A 16 3.82 -4.77 4.19
N SER A 17 2.84 -5.57 3.78
CA SER A 17 3.06 -6.67 2.83
C SER A 17 3.53 -6.15 1.47
N ARG A 18 4.68 -6.67 1.01
CA ARG A 18 5.29 -6.29 -0.26
C ARG A 18 4.75 -7.17 -1.38
N TYR A 19 3.58 -6.80 -1.91
CA TYR A 19 2.95 -7.44 -3.09
C TYR A 19 2.60 -6.46 -4.21
N ALA A 20 2.53 -5.15 -3.93
CA ALA A 20 2.26 -4.10 -4.91
C ALA A 20 2.96 -2.81 -4.50
N HIS A 21 3.55 -2.11 -5.47
CA HIS A 21 4.29 -0.87 -5.19
C HIS A 21 3.44 0.23 -4.57
N SER A 22 2.19 0.38 -5.02
CA SER A 22 1.21 1.34 -4.50
C SER A 22 0.92 1.08 -3.02
N HIS A 23 0.53 -0.15 -2.69
CA HIS A 23 0.25 -0.59 -1.32
C HIS A 23 1.47 -0.38 -0.41
N SER A 24 2.65 -0.80 -0.87
CA SER A 24 3.88 -0.62 -0.10
C SER A 24 4.16 0.86 0.19
N ASN A 25 4.01 1.73 -0.81
CA ASN A 25 4.20 3.18 -0.65
C ASN A 25 3.17 3.82 0.27
N PHE A 26 1.89 3.44 0.17
CA PHE A 26 0.84 4.00 1.00
C PHE A 26 1.11 3.73 2.49
N LEU A 27 1.37 2.47 2.85
CA LEU A 27 1.72 2.11 4.23
C LEU A 27 3.08 2.66 4.65
N GLY A 28 4.05 2.74 3.75
CA GLY A 28 5.33 3.39 4.00
C GLY A 28 5.18 4.87 4.35
N ASN A 29 4.34 5.61 3.62
CA ASN A 29 4.05 7.01 3.90
C ASN A 29 3.34 7.17 5.26
N ILE A 30 2.42 6.27 5.61
CA ILE A 30 1.81 6.26 6.95
C ILE A 30 2.89 6.05 8.02
N ALA A 31 3.79 5.09 7.82
CA ALA A 31 4.89 4.84 8.75
C ALA A 31 5.79 6.08 8.91
N ASP A 32 6.09 6.79 7.82
CA ASP A 32 6.87 8.03 7.82
C ASP A 32 6.21 9.14 8.63
N VAL A 33 4.92 9.40 8.38
CA VAL A 33 4.16 10.40 9.11
C VAL A 33 4.16 10.10 10.62
N LEU A 34 4.04 8.82 11.00
CA LEU A 34 4.07 8.40 12.39
C LEU A 34 5.46 8.55 13.03
N VAL A 35 6.53 8.24 12.31
CA VAL A 35 7.92 8.50 12.75
C VAL A 35 8.14 10.00 12.93
N GLU A 36 7.71 10.81 11.96
CA GLU A 36 7.82 12.28 12.00
C GLU A 36 7.03 12.91 13.15
N ALA A 37 5.90 12.31 13.53
CA ALA A 37 5.12 12.69 14.71
C ALA A 37 5.81 12.32 16.05
N GLY A 38 6.97 11.64 16.02
CA GLY A 38 7.76 11.28 17.19
C GLY A 38 7.44 9.91 17.79
N HIS A 39 6.80 9.02 17.04
CA HIS A 39 6.50 7.65 17.49
C HIS A 39 7.63 6.67 17.14
N ASN A 40 7.75 5.60 17.93
CA ASN A 40 8.65 4.48 17.64
C ASN A 40 7.91 3.49 16.73
N VAL A 41 8.22 3.53 15.43
CA VAL A 41 7.53 2.72 14.41
C VAL A 41 8.44 1.61 13.90
N THR A 42 7.91 0.39 13.90
CA THR A 42 8.52 -0.78 13.25
C THR A 42 7.59 -1.28 12.15
N SER A 43 8.12 -1.49 10.94
CA SER A 43 7.40 -2.15 9.85
C SER A 43 7.83 -3.60 9.71
N ILE A 44 6.87 -4.53 9.83
CA ILE A 44 7.05 -5.90 9.37
C ILE A 44 6.68 -5.94 7.88
N ILE A 45 7.58 -6.48 7.06
CA ILE A 45 7.49 -6.50 5.61
C ILE A 45 7.56 -7.96 5.14
N PRO A 46 6.41 -8.65 5.08
CA PRO A 46 6.30 -9.91 4.38
C PRO A 46 6.53 -9.70 2.89
N ILE A 47 7.51 -10.41 2.34
CA ILE A 47 7.82 -10.41 0.93
C ILE A 47 6.86 -11.40 0.25
N ILE A 48 5.98 -10.89 -0.60
CA ILE A 48 5.06 -11.71 -1.40
C ILE A 48 5.53 -11.70 -2.86
N ASP A 49 5.81 -10.51 -3.39
CA ASP A 49 6.42 -10.32 -4.69
C ASP A 49 7.86 -9.81 -4.51
N VAL A 50 8.84 -10.59 -4.98
CA VAL A 50 10.26 -10.23 -4.86
C VAL A 50 10.66 -9.07 -5.75
N ASP A 51 9.90 -8.82 -6.82
CA ASP A 51 10.18 -7.79 -7.83
C ASP A 51 9.62 -6.42 -7.42
N VAL A 52 8.66 -6.41 -6.49
CA VAL A 52 8.12 -5.18 -5.92
C VAL A 52 9.14 -4.61 -4.93
N LEU A 53 9.62 -3.40 -5.19
CA LEU A 53 10.53 -2.68 -4.30
C LEU A 53 9.83 -2.17 -3.03
N ASP A 54 10.61 -2.05 -1.96
CA ASP A 54 10.14 -1.44 -0.72
C ASP A 54 9.75 0.02 -0.91
N ALA A 55 8.84 0.49 -0.05
CA ALA A 55 8.65 1.91 0.13
C ALA A 55 9.90 2.55 0.75
N LYS A 56 10.12 3.81 0.37
CA LYS A 56 11.10 4.66 1.05
C LYS A 56 10.49 5.17 2.34
N ASP A 57 10.47 4.32 3.37
CA ASP A 57 10.02 4.68 4.71
C ASP A 57 11.16 4.66 5.75
N LYS A 58 10.97 5.44 6.82
CA LYS A 58 11.87 5.79 7.92
C LYS A 58 11.70 4.87 9.13
N SER A 59 10.76 3.93 9.08
CA SER A 59 10.51 3.01 10.18
C SER A 59 11.64 1.97 10.31
N THR A 60 11.75 1.34 11.47
CA THR A 60 12.61 0.15 11.61
C THR A 60 12.00 -1.01 10.84
N LYS A 61 12.73 -1.66 9.95
CA LYS A 61 12.17 -2.71 9.07
C LYS A 61 12.55 -4.11 9.51
N ILE A 62 11.58 -5.03 9.48
CA ILE A 62 11.76 -6.46 9.72
C ILE A 62 11.18 -7.21 8.52
N TYR A 63 12.02 -7.92 7.77
CA TYR A 63 11.57 -8.66 6.59
C TYR A 63 11.19 -10.10 6.96
N ILE A 64 10.16 -10.60 6.29
CA ILE A 64 9.80 -12.02 6.30
C ILE A 64 9.86 -12.50 4.85
N GLU A 65 10.77 -13.43 4.57
CA GLU A 65 10.94 -13.98 3.22
C GLU A 65 9.70 -14.75 2.76
N ALA A 66 9.46 -14.72 1.44
CA ALA A 66 8.38 -15.49 0.83
C ALA A 66 8.56 -16.98 1.11
N SER A 67 7.48 -17.67 1.49
CA SER A 67 7.44 -19.14 1.49
C SER A 67 7.40 -19.67 0.05
N GLU A 68 7.71 -20.95 -0.15
CA GLU A 68 7.61 -21.58 -1.48
C GLU A 68 6.18 -21.49 -2.03
N GLU A 69 5.18 -21.79 -1.21
CA GLU A 69 3.76 -21.66 -1.54
C GLU A 69 3.41 -20.23 -2.02
N THR A 70 3.97 -19.20 -1.37
CA THR A 70 3.75 -17.80 -1.77
C THR A 70 4.38 -17.50 -3.13
N ARG A 71 5.57 -18.05 -3.42
CA ARG A 71 6.23 -17.89 -4.72
C ARG A 71 5.44 -18.57 -5.84
N GLU A 72 4.86 -19.74 -5.58
CA GLU A 72 4.04 -20.48 -6.54
C GLU A 72 2.74 -19.73 -6.90
N MET A 73 2.15 -19.00 -5.96
CA MET A 73 0.90 -18.23 -6.17
C MET A 73 1.09 -16.88 -6.88
N ARG A 74 2.32 -16.47 -7.20
CA ARG A 74 2.64 -15.14 -7.74
C ARG A 74 1.76 -14.74 -8.93
N THR A 75 1.51 -15.66 -9.86
CA THR A 75 0.82 -15.35 -11.11
C THR A 75 -0.69 -15.14 -10.92
N LEU A 76 -1.28 -15.71 -9.85
CA LEU A 76 -2.72 -15.60 -9.58
C LEU A 76 -3.13 -14.15 -9.30
N PHE A 77 -2.31 -13.40 -8.57
CA PHE A 77 -2.61 -12.00 -8.25
C PHE A 77 -2.71 -11.16 -9.53
N ALA A 78 -1.69 -11.21 -10.39
CA ALA A 78 -1.70 -10.49 -11.67
C ALA A 78 -2.88 -10.89 -12.58
N GLN A 79 -3.23 -12.18 -12.59
CA GLN A 79 -4.39 -12.68 -13.35
C GLN A 79 -5.71 -12.11 -12.85
N GLN A 80 -5.88 -11.92 -11.54
CA GLN A 80 -7.08 -11.31 -10.96
C GLN A 80 -7.27 -9.86 -11.46
N PHE A 81 -6.21 -9.04 -11.46
CA PHE A 81 -6.29 -7.66 -11.98
C PHE A 81 -6.55 -7.64 -13.48
N ALA A 82 -5.87 -8.49 -14.26
CA ALA A 82 -6.08 -8.56 -15.70
C ALA A 82 -7.53 -8.95 -16.04
N SER A 83 -8.08 -9.94 -15.32
CA SER A 83 -9.46 -10.38 -15.49
C SER A 83 -10.45 -9.26 -15.14
N GLN A 84 -10.25 -8.57 -14.02
CA GLN A 84 -11.12 -7.48 -13.61
C GLN A 84 -11.01 -6.28 -14.57
N CYS A 85 -9.80 -5.94 -15.03
CA CYS A 85 -9.58 -4.91 -16.03
C CYS A 85 -10.35 -5.23 -17.31
N LYS A 86 -10.27 -6.47 -17.81
CA LYS A 86 -11.07 -6.91 -18.95
C LYS A 86 -12.58 -6.74 -18.69
N ALA A 87 -13.06 -7.18 -17.52
CA ALA A 87 -14.47 -7.03 -17.18
C ALA A 87 -14.93 -5.56 -17.16
N VAL A 88 -14.09 -4.65 -16.66
CA VAL A 88 -14.35 -3.20 -16.71
C VAL A 88 -14.39 -2.69 -18.15
N LEU A 89 -13.43 -3.08 -18.99
CA LEU A 89 -13.38 -2.69 -20.40
C LEU A 89 -14.58 -3.22 -21.20
N ASP A 90 -15.12 -4.37 -20.81
CA ASP A 90 -16.32 -4.95 -21.43
C ASP A 90 -17.62 -4.19 -21.03
N GLN A 91 -17.58 -3.31 -20.01
CA GLN A 91 -18.73 -2.46 -19.60
C GLN A 91 -18.88 -1.19 -20.47
N THR A 92 -18.98 -1.36 -21.79
CA THR A 92 -18.98 -0.25 -22.76
C THR A 92 -20.04 0.83 -22.50
N VAL A 93 -21.26 0.45 -22.11
CA VAL A 93 -22.35 1.38 -21.78
C VAL A 93 -22.02 2.21 -20.54
N LEU A 94 -21.44 1.58 -19.50
CA LEU A 94 -21.01 2.28 -18.30
C LEU A 94 -19.88 3.25 -18.63
N LEU A 95 -18.88 2.80 -19.39
CA LEU A 95 -17.73 3.64 -19.76
C LEU A 95 -18.16 4.87 -20.58
N GLU A 96 -19.09 4.73 -21.54
CA GLU A 96 -19.63 5.88 -22.25
C GLU A 96 -20.45 6.80 -21.35
N ARG A 97 -21.16 6.28 -20.33
CA ARG A 97 -21.83 7.13 -19.35
C ARG A 97 -20.82 7.93 -18.52
N LEU A 98 -19.82 7.26 -17.93
CA LEU A 98 -18.78 7.90 -17.11
C LEU A 98 -18.02 8.97 -17.90
N LYS A 99 -17.77 8.76 -19.19
CA LYS A 99 -17.12 9.71 -20.10
C LYS A 99 -17.93 11.00 -20.31
N ASN A 100 -19.26 10.91 -20.22
CA ASN A 100 -20.17 12.04 -20.41
C ASN A 100 -20.54 12.74 -19.09
N GLU A 101 -20.04 12.26 -17.94
CA GLU A 101 -20.22 12.88 -16.63
C GLU A 101 -19.03 13.81 -16.30
N SER A 102 -19.32 14.92 -15.61
CA SER A 102 -18.31 15.84 -15.10
C SER A 102 -18.00 15.48 -13.65
N TYR A 103 -16.81 14.95 -13.39
CA TYR A 103 -16.31 14.70 -12.03
C TYR A 103 -15.32 15.79 -11.62
N ASP A 104 -15.48 16.34 -10.42
CA ASP A 104 -14.56 17.35 -9.87
C ASP A 104 -13.21 16.74 -9.44
N VAL A 105 -13.24 15.51 -8.93
CA VAL A 105 -12.06 14.77 -8.48
C VAL A 105 -12.27 13.28 -8.72
N VAL A 106 -11.24 12.59 -9.21
CA VAL A 106 -11.16 11.13 -9.22
C VAL A 106 -9.95 10.74 -8.38
N ILE A 107 -10.16 9.86 -7.39
CA ILE A 107 -9.11 9.32 -6.54
C ILE A 107 -9.05 7.82 -6.81
N VAL A 108 -7.86 7.33 -7.13
CA VAL A 108 -7.61 5.90 -7.35
C VAL A 108 -6.39 5.47 -6.55
N GLU A 109 -6.53 4.33 -5.88
CA GLU A 109 -5.43 3.52 -5.38
C GLU A 109 -5.64 2.14 -6.02
N ASN A 110 -4.65 1.67 -6.77
CA ASN A 110 -4.69 0.41 -7.52
C ASN A 110 -3.72 -0.58 -6.90
#